data_AF-A0A9Q0KU32-F1
#
_entry.id   AF-A0A9Q0KU32-F1
#
_cell.length_a   1.000
_cell.length_b   1.000
_cell.length_c   1.000
_cell.angle_alpha   90.00
_cell.angle_beta   90.00
_cell.angle_gamma   90.00
#
_symmetry.space_group_name_H-M   'P 1'
#
loop_
_entity.id
_entity.type
_entity.pdbx_description
1 polymer ?
#
loop_
_entity_poly.entity_id
_entity_poly.type
_entity_poly.pdbx_seq_one_letter_code
_entity_poly.pdbx_strand_id
1 'polypeptide(L)'
;MSLAQARFLLPNHLSHFLRIRSQIHKGEIASERQNFPSFAVANYTAKKMAAAAAVGLGNGVSQAYLDSKPVRETRERVAELCRHFYTQGWVSGTGGSITIKVHDDSIPKPQQLIVMSPSGVQKERMLPEDMYLLSSNGSFLSTPSPKPYPHKPPKCTDCASLFMKAYEMRNAGAVIHSHGMESCLVTMIQPFSKEFRITHMEMIKGIDGHGYYDDLVIPIIENTAHEGELTESLSEAIQAYPKATAVLVRNHGIYIWGDSWIRAKTQAECYHYLFDAAVKLYQLGLDWSTPSHGPIQRVYGHQSGTNMTVYAGVSSLNNAPEPSRRCIVLDIEGTTTPISFVTDVLFPYARDNVGKHLYSTYDTEETQDDIRLLRAQVEEDLQQGVAGALPIPTNDVGKDEVIASLVSNVEAMIKADRKIAALKQLQGHIWRTGFQKNELEGVVFEDVPGALQKWNASGTKVYIYSSGSREAQRLIFGNSNYGDLRKYLSGFFDTTTGNKKETRSYFEISQSLGVDEPSDILFVTDVIQEAVAAKGAGLEVIISLRPGNGPLPDNHGFKTVRSFAEI
;
A
#
# COMPACT_ATOMS: atom_id res chain seq x y z
N MET A 1 -46.34 -20.55 -54.27
CA MET A 1 -46.27 -20.28 -52.81
C MET A 1 -45.87 -18.82 -52.60
N SER A 2 -45.81 -18.33 -51.36
CA SER A 2 -46.08 -16.94 -50.96
C SER A 2 -45.06 -15.85 -51.37
N LEU A 3 -45.50 -14.59 -51.25
CA LEU A 3 -44.84 -13.35 -51.67
C LEU A 3 -44.52 -12.41 -50.48
N ALA A 4 -43.40 -11.67 -50.60
CA ALA A 4 -43.20 -10.26 -50.20
C ALA A 4 -43.13 -9.81 -48.71
N GLN A 5 -42.71 -8.53 -48.56
CA GLN A 5 -42.80 -7.58 -47.41
C GLN A 5 -41.70 -7.54 -46.31
N ALA A 6 -40.64 -6.78 -46.59
CA ALA A 6 -40.17 -5.52 -45.94
C ALA A 6 -40.26 -5.25 -44.41
N ARG A 7 -39.22 -4.52 -43.89
CA ARG A 7 -39.09 -3.79 -42.58
C ARG A 7 -38.89 -4.73 -41.36
N PHE A 8 -38.28 -4.39 -40.21
CA PHE A 8 -37.56 -3.22 -39.60
C PHE A 8 -36.80 -3.77 -38.34
N LEU A 9 -35.88 -3.13 -37.57
CA LEU A 9 -35.12 -1.85 -37.57
C LEU A 9 -33.94 -1.98 -36.56
N LEU A 10 -32.73 -1.42 -36.84
CA LEU A 10 -31.69 -1.10 -35.83
C LEU A 10 -30.79 0.08 -36.31
N PRO A 11 -30.17 0.91 -35.43
CA PRO A 11 -29.63 2.22 -35.82
C PRO A 11 -28.10 2.32 -36.06
N ASN A 12 -27.73 3.40 -36.75
CA ASN A 12 -26.36 3.95 -36.89
C ASN A 12 -25.83 4.51 -35.53
N HIS A 13 -24.56 4.88 -35.32
CA HIS A 13 -23.47 5.30 -36.22
C HIS A 13 -22.08 4.89 -35.69
N LEU A 14 -21.15 4.49 -36.59
CA LEU A 14 -19.71 4.61 -36.31
C LEU A 14 -18.87 4.61 -37.61
N SER A 15 -18.75 5.77 -38.27
CA SER A 15 -18.04 5.88 -39.56
C SER A 15 -17.56 7.29 -39.92
N HIS A 16 -16.51 7.81 -39.25
CA HIS A 16 -15.86 9.06 -39.70
C HIS A 16 -14.34 9.22 -39.40
N PHE A 17 -13.55 8.17 -39.57
CA PHE A 17 -12.08 8.30 -39.65
C PHE A 17 -11.50 7.39 -40.75
N LEU A 18 -11.08 7.98 -41.88
CA LEU A 18 -9.96 7.55 -42.77
C LEU A 18 -9.94 8.35 -44.09
N ARG A 19 -9.45 9.59 -44.04
CA ARG A 19 -9.01 10.48 -45.14
C ARG A 19 -8.42 11.74 -44.46
N ILE A 20 -7.33 12.38 -44.88
CA ILE A 20 -6.52 12.28 -46.11
C ILE A 20 -5.03 12.23 -45.72
N ARG A 21 -4.19 11.52 -46.50
CA ARG A 21 -2.72 11.60 -46.42
C ARG A 21 -2.13 11.81 -47.82
N SER A 22 -1.99 13.07 -48.26
CA SER A 22 -1.29 13.43 -49.51
C SER A 22 -0.97 14.93 -49.56
N GLN A 23 0.08 15.27 -50.34
CA GLN A 23 0.56 16.61 -50.71
C GLN A 23 1.28 17.44 -49.62
N ILE A 24 2.61 17.48 -49.74
CA ILE A 24 3.50 18.51 -49.16
C ILE A 24 4.33 19.09 -50.31
N HIS A 25 4.04 20.33 -50.75
CA HIS A 25 5.01 21.12 -51.51
C HIS A 25 4.75 22.63 -51.46
N LYS A 26 5.81 23.36 -51.06
CA LYS A 26 6.19 24.75 -51.37
C LYS A 26 5.09 25.84 -51.42
N GLY A 27 5.22 26.81 -50.52
CA GLY A 27 4.64 28.15 -50.62
C GLY A 27 5.27 29.07 -49.58
N GLU A 28 6.03 30.08 -50.04
CA GLU A 28 6.55 31.16 -49.19
C GLU A 28 5.60 32.37 -49.19
N ILE A 29 5.96 33.38 -48.39
CA ILE A 29 5.58 34.81 -48.46
C ILE A 29 4.65 35.33 -47.34
N ALA A 30 5.31 36.12 -46.47
CA ALA A 30 4.91 37.36 -45.81
C ALA A 30 3.58 37.49 -45.01
N SER A 31 3.78 37.73 -43.72
CA SER A 31 3.15 38.78 -42.90
C SER A 31 1.62 38.96 -42.89
N GLU A 32 1.06 38.76 -41.70
CA GLU A 32 0.39 39.88 -41.02
C GLU A 32 0.69 39.85 -39.51
N ARG A 33 0.69 41.02 -38.85
CA ARG A 33 0.87 41.15 -37.39
C ARG A 33 -0.46 41.57 -36.77
N GLN A 34 -0.96 40.79 -35.82
CA GLN A 34 -1.85 41.31 -34.78
C GLN A 34 -1.26 40.99 -33.40
N ASN A 35 -1.17 42.02 -32.56
CA ASN A 35 -0.55 41.94 -31.23
C ASN A 35 -1.60 41.63 -30.16
N PHE A 36 -1.37 40.60 -29.34
CA PHE A 36 -1.77 40.61 -27.93
C PHE A 36 -0.62 40.08 -27.06
N PRO A 37 -0.38 40.62 -25.84
CA PRO A 37 0.90 40.44 -25.15
C PRO A 37 0.88 39.37 -24.04
N SER A 38 1.83 38.42 -24.07
CA SER A 38 2.10 37.54 -22.90
C SER A 38 3.54 37.01 -22.76
N PHE A 39 4.40 37.08 -23.79
CA PHE A 39 5.69 36.39 -23.80
C PHE A 39 6.95 37.21 -23.41
N ALA A 40 6.80 38.47 -23.02
CA ALA A 40 7.94 39.37 -22.78
C ALA A 40 8.63 39.19 -21.41
N VAL A 41 7.88 38.80 -20.37
CA VAL A 41 8.37 38.87 -18.97
C VAL A 41 9.39 37.77 -18.65
N ALA A 42 9.16 36.53 -19.08
CA ALA A 42 9.98 35.37 -18.71
C ALA A 42 11.44 35.43 -19.22
N ASN A 43 11.70 36.11 -20.34
CA ASN A 43 13.02 36.17 -20.96
C ASN A 43 13.97 37.22 -20.34
N TYR A 44 13.45 38.19 -19.57
CA TYR A 44 14.27 39.26 -19.00
C TYR A 44 15.02 38.80 -17.74
N THR A 45 14.35 38.00 -16.90
CA THR A 45 14.92 37.43 -15.67
C THR A 45 16.03 36.42 -15.98
N ALA A 46 15.78 35.51 -16.94
CA ALA A 46 16.74 34.47 -17.32
C ALA A 46 18.06 35.05 -17.84
N LYS A 47 18.02 36.12 -18.66
CA LYS A 47 19.23 36.80 -19.14
C LYS A 47 20.00 37.54 -18.04
N LYS A 48 19.33 38.10 -17.02
CA LYS A 48 20.02 38.70 -15.87
C LYS A 48 20.74 37.66 -15.01
N MET A 49 20.14 36.49 -14.78
CA MET A 49 20.79 35.40 -14.05
C MET A 49 21.94 34.76 -14.85
N ALA A 50 21.77 34.56 -16.16
CA ALA A 50 22.86 34.07 -17.01
C ALA A 50 24.04 35.05 -17.12
N ALA A 51 23.78 36.37 -17.12
CA ALA A 51 24.84 37.38 -17.12
C ALA A 51 25.64 37.40 -15.80
N ALA A 52 25.03 37.04 -14.67
CA ALA A 52 25.73 36.93 -13.39
C ALA A 52 26.75 35.78 -13.36
N ALA A 53 26.53 34.71 -14.13
CA ALA A 53 27.46 33.58 -14.23
C ALA A 53 28.77 33.89 -14.98
N ALA A 54 28.90 35.07 -15.59
CA ALA A 54 30.07 35.51 -16.35
C ALA A 54 30.92 36.58 -15.63
N VAL A 55 30.56 37.00 -14.42
CA VAL A 55 31.23 38.10 -13.70
C VAL A 55 31.54 37.74 -12.26
N GLY A 56 32.77 37.25 -12.03
CA GLY A 56 33.39 37.14 -10.71
C GLY A 56 33.25 35.77 -10.03
N LEU A 57 34.39 35.27 -9.51
CA LEU A 57 34.42 34.19 -8.54
C LEU A 57 33.78 34.67 -7.22
N GLY A 58 32.53 34.30 -6.99
CA GLY A 58 31.77 34.71 -5.81
C GLY A 58 32.35 34.15 -4.51
N ASN A 59 32.99 35.01 -3.71
CA ASN A 59 33.40 34.78 -2.32
C ASN A 59 34.36 33.60 -2.06
N GLY A 60 35.64 33.77 -2.44
CA GLY A 60 36.79 33.25 -1.69
C GLY A 60 37.04 31.74 -1.64
N VAL A 61 36.15 30.90 -2.17
CA VAL A 61 36.33 29.44 -2.23
C VAL A 61 37.40 29.08 -3.26
N SER A 62 38.39 28.27 -2.87
CA SER A 62 39.46 27.83 -3.76
C SER A 62 39.00 26.68 -4.65
N GLN A 63 39.51 26.63 -5.89
CA GLN A 63 39.23 25.52 -6.83
C GLN A 63 39.60 24.16 -6.22
N ALA A 64 40.70 24.09 -5.46
CA ALA A 64 41.13 22.90 -4.74
C ALA A 64 40.12 22.38 -3.69
N TYR A 65 39.26 23.25 -3.14
CA TYR A 65 38.16 22.83 -2.28
C TYR A 65 36.94 22.38 -3.11
N LEU A 66 36.63 23.05 -4.23
CA LEU A 66 35.56 22.61 -5.16
C LEU A 66 35.80 21.20 -5.71
N ASP A 67 37.05 20.87 -6.02
CA ASP A 67 37.48 19.56 -6.54
C ASP A 67 37.86 18.55 -5.43
N SER A 68 37.60 18.89 -4.17
CA SER A 68 38.03 18.09 -3.01
C SER A 68 37.25 16.78 -2.86
N LYS A 69 37.87 15.81 -2.16
CA LYS A 69 37.26 14.52 -1.84
C LYS A 69 35.89 14.67 -1.13
N PRO A 70 35.72 15.49 -0.08
CA PRO A 70 34.41 15.68 0.57
C PRO A 70 33.32 16.19 -0.37
N VAL A 71 33.63 17.11 -1.29
CA VAL A 71 32.64 17.61 -2.27
C VAL A 71 32.19 16.48 -3.20
N ARG A 72 33.13 15.67 -3.70
CA ARG A 72 32.80 14.54 -4.57
C ARG A 72 31.96 13.48 -3.85
N GLU A 73 32.36 13.07 -2.65
CA GLU A 73 31.61 12.09 -1.85
C GLU A 73 30.21 12.61 -1.47
N THR A 74 30.05 13.92 -1.27
CA THR A 74 28.73 14.54 -1.04
C THR A 74 27.85 14.52 -2.30
N ARG A 75 28.42 14.75 -3.49
CA ARG A 75 27.71 14.61 -4.78
C ARG A 75 27.27 13.18 -5.05
N GLU A 76 28.14 12.21 -4.76
CA GLU A 76 27.85 10.77 -4.84
C GLU A 76 26.72 10.39 -3.87
N ARG A 77 26.76 10.87 -2.62
CA ARG A 77 25.72 10.66 -1.60
C ARG A 77 24.36 11.23 -2.01
N VAL A 78 24.30 12.41 -2.64
CA VAL A 78 23.05 12.98 -3.18
C VAL A 78 22.44 12.08 -4.25
N ALA A 79 23.25 11.57 -5.19
CA ALA A 79 22.77 10.68 -6.26
C ALA A 79 22.26 9.32 -5.71
N GLU A 80 22.97 8.75 -4.74
CA GLU A 80 22.59 7.54 -4.02
C GLU A 80 21.25 7.70 -3.29
N LEU A 81 21.12 8.76 -2.47
CA LEU A 81 19.91 9.01 -1.68
C LEU A 81 18.69 9.28 -2.54
N CYS A 82 18.80 10.04 -3.63
CA CYS A 82 17.69 10.24 -4.56
C CYS A 82 17.24 8.95 -5.26
N ARG A 83 18.15 7.99 -5.51
CA ARG A 83 17.78 6.67 -6.02
C ARG A 83 17.03 5.83 -4.99
N HIS A 84 17.47 5.84 -3.73
CA HIS A 84 16.75 5.18 -2.64
C HIS A 84 15.37 5.82 -2.40
N PHE A 85 15.29 7.14 -2.32
CA PHE A 85 14.03 7.86 -2.11
C PHE A 85 13.05 7.70 -3.28
N TYR A 86 13.54 7.47 -4.50
CA TYR A 86 12.67 7.10 -5.63
C TYR A 86 12.04 5.72 -5.41
N THR A 87 12.79 4.73 -4.93
CA THR A 87 12.22 3.41 -4.60
C THR A 87 11.25 3.44 -3.41
N GLN A 88 11.34 4.44 -2.54
CA GLN A 88 10.34 4.74 -1.49
C GLN A 88 9.16 5.59 -2.00
N GLY A 89 9.13 5.95 -3.29
CA GLY A 89 8.10 6.81 -3.91
C GLY A 89 8.26 8.32 -3.67
N TRP A 90 9.08 8.74 -2.72
CA TRP A 90 9.21 10.12 -2.21
C TRP A 90 9.64 11.18 -3.23
N VAL A 91 10.39 10.78 -4.27
CA VAL A 91 10.90 11.71 -5.32
C VAL A 91 10.47 11.27 -6.72
N SER A 92 9.25 10.71 -6.81
CA SER A 92 8.60 10.27 -8.04
C SER A 92 8.31 11.41 -9.01
N GLY A 93 8.16 11.11 -10.30
CA GLY A 93 7.66 12.08 -11.30
C GLY A 93 8.56 13.31 -11.53
N THR A 94 9.86 13.22 -11.18
CA THR A 94 10.83 14.33 -11.08
C THR A 94 10.65 15.28 -9.89
N GLY A 95 9.59 15.08 -9.10
CA GLY A 95 9.28 15.81 -7.86
C GLY A 95 10.23 15.53 -6.71
N GLY A 96 10.00 16.20 -5.58
CA GLY A 96 10.92 16.24 -4.45
C GLY A 96 12.33 16.76 -4.80
N SER A 97 13.20 16.86 -3.79
CA SER A 97 14.59 17.31 -3.96
C SER A 97 15.40 17.04 -2.68
N ILE A 98 16.74 17.07 -2.74
CA ILE A 98 17.61 17.00 -1.56
C ILE A 98 18.74 18.02 -1.66
N THR A 99 19.19 18.51 -0.51
CA THR A 99 20.40 19.30 -0.35
C THR A 99 21.20 18.83 0.86
N ILE A 100 22.53 18.84 0.75
CA ILE A 100 23.46 18.41 1.80
C ILE A 100 24.63 19.40 1.88
N LYS A 101 24.99 19.83 3.09
CA LYS A 101 26.24 20.55 3.34
C LYS A 101 27.42 19.60 3.27
N VAL A 102 28.45 19.98 2.54
CA VAL A 102 29.69 19.23 2.38
C VAL A 102 30.35 19.10 3.75
N HIS A 103 30.38 17.88 4.29
CA HIS A 103 30.94 17.61 5.61
C HIS A 103 32.47 17.58 5.52
N ASP A 104 33.09 18.66 5.98
CA ASP A 104 34.54 18.84 6.07
C ASP A 104 34.86 19.43 7.45
N ASP A 105 35.52 18.65 8.31
CA ASP A 105 35.82 19.05 9.70
C ASP A 105 36.79 20.25 9.80
N SER A 106 37.50 20.58 8.72
CA SER A 106 38.36 21.77 8.68
C SER A 106 37.59 23.08 8.49
N ILE A 107 36.29 23.01 8.14
CA ILE A 107 35.45 24.17 7.81
C ILE A 107 34.17 24.17 8.67
N PRO A 108 33.90 25.24 9.45
CA PRO A 108 32.70 25.31 10.29
C PRO A 108 31.40 25.10 9.50
N LYS A 109 30.47 24.29 10.03
CA LYS A 109 29.20 23.93 9.33
C LYS A 109 28.45 25.12 8.69
N PRO A 110 28.31 26.31 9.33
CA PRO A 110 27.70 27.46 8.67
C PRO A 110 28.39 27.84 7.34
N GLN A 111 29.71 27.73 7.26
CA GLN A 111 30.56 28.08 6.12
C GLN A 111 30.72 26.96 5.08
N GLN A 112 30.41 25.70 5.41
CA GLN A 112 30.47 24.56 4.49
C GLN A 112 29.60 24.78 3.23
N LEU A 113 30.12 24.31 2.08
CA LEU A 113 29.45 24.35 0.78
C LEU A 113 28.18 23.51 0.78
N ILE A 114 27.29 23.76 -0.18
CA ILE A 114 25.98 23.13 -0.28
C ILE A 114 25.88 22.40 -1.63
N VAL A 115 25.68 21.08 -1.62
CA VAL A 115 25.36 20.28 -2.81
C VAL A 115 23.85 20.13 -2.90
N MET A 116 23.27 20.32 -4.09
CA MET A 116 21.82 20.35 -4.29
C MET A 116 21.41 19.63 -5.58
N SER A 117 20.35 18.82 -5.51
CA SER A 117 19.83 18.08 -6.68
C SER A 117 19.05 18.98 -7.66
N PRO A 118 19.17 18.76 -8.98
CA PRO A 118 18.38 19.47 -10.00
C PRO A 118 16.86 19.18 -9.97
N SER A 119 16.08 20.15 -10.44
CA SER A 119 14.65 20.02 -10.73
C SER A 119 14.40 19.55 -12.17
N GLY A 120 13.27 18.88 -12.40
CA GLY A 120 12.80 18.46 -13.73
C GLY A 120 13.56 17.27 -14.36
N VAL A 121 14.30 16.49 -13.57
CA VAL A 121 15.04 15.30 -14.02
C VAL A 121 14.61 14.02 -13.29
N GLN A 122 14.88 12.87 -13.92
CA GLN A 122 14.76 11.53 -13.32
C GLN A 122 15.73 11.38 -12.16
N LYS A 123 15.21 11.51 -10.93
CA LYS A 123 15.96 11.58 -9.66
C LYS A 123 16.77 10.31 -9.38
N GLU A 124 16.28 9.17 -9.83
CA GLU A 124 16.90 7.85 -9.69
C GLU A 124 18.11 7.62 -10.62
N ARG A 125 18.24 8.45 -11.67
CA ARG A 125 19.25 8.36 -12.73
C ARG A 125 20.27 9.50 -12.70
N MET A 126 20.25 10.35 -11.69
CA MET A 126 21.23 11.42 -11.52
C MET A 126 22.63 10.84 -11.25
N LEU A 127 23.64 11.52 -11.78
CA LEU A 127 25.07 11.23 -11.57
C LEU A 127 25.70 12.35 -10.72
N PRO A 128 26.88 12.14 -10.08
CA PRO A 128 27.50 13.15 -9.22
C PRO A 128 27.74 14.51 -9.90
N GLU A 129 28.01 14.51 -11.21
CA GLU A 129 28.18 15.68 -12.05
C GLU A 129 26.87 16.44 -12.37
N ASP A 130 25.70 15.83 -12.15
CA ASP A 130 24.39 16.48 -12.34
C ASP A 130 24.02 17.45 -11.19
N MET A 131 24.79 17.46 -10.10
CA MET A 131 24.48 18.27 -8.92
C MET A 131 24.96 19.72 -9.05
N TYR A 132 24.18 20.65 -8.50
CA TYR A 132 24.63 22.01 -8.26
C TYR A 132 25.53 22.06 -7.02
N LEU A 133 26.52 22.96 -7.04
CA LEU A 133 27.34 23.30 -5.90
C LEU A 133 27.19 24.80 -5.61
N LEU A 134 26.77 25.12 -4.40
CA LEU A 134 26.50 26.47 -3.93
C LEU A 134 27.42 26.81 -2.76
N SER A 135 27.70 28.09 -2.57
CA SER A 135 28.30 28.63 -1.35
C SER A 135 27.35 28.53 -0.16
N SER A 136 27.87 28.76 1.05
CA SER A 136 27.09 28.82 2.29
C SER A 136 25.93 29.82 2.29
N ASN A 137 26.00 30.87 1.45
CA ASN A 137 24.96 31.88 1.25
C ASN A 137 24.10 31.64 -0.01
N GLY A 138 24.13 30.44 -0.59
CA GLY A 138 23.28 30.06 -1.73
C GLY A 138 23.68 30.65 -3.09
N SER A 139 24.88 31.21 -3.24
CA SER A 139 25.39 31.63 -4.56
C SER A 139 25.94 30.43 -5.33
N PHE A 140 25.68 30.35 -6.64
CA PHE A 140 26.19 29.25 -7.47
C PHE A 140 27.71 29.31 -7.64
N LEU A 141 28.38 28.19 -7.37
CA LEU A 141 29.83 28.00 -7.59
C LEU A 141 30.12 27.02 -8.73
N SER A 142 29.28 25.99 -8.89
CA SER A 142 29.32 25.08 -10.03
C SER A 142 27.90 24.65 -10.42
N THR A 143 27.68 24.49 -11.72
CA THR A 143 26.40 24.11 -12.32
C THR A 143 26.59 22.92 -13.26
N PRO A 144 25.66 21.94 -13.28
CA PRO A 144 25.74 20.79 -14.18
C PRO A 144 25.69 21.19 -15.65
N SER A 145 26.44 20.47 -16.48
CA SER A 145 26.50 20.72 -17.93
C SER A 145 25.20 20.30 -18.63
N PRO A 146 24.70 21.04 -19.65
CA PRO A 146 23.54 20.64 -20.42
C PRO A 146 23.78 19.31 -21.16
N LYS A 147 22.99 18.28 -20.82
CA LYS A 147 22.96 17.01 -21.56
C LYS A 147 22.18 17.20 -22.89
N PRO A 148 22.53 16.45 -23.96
CA PRO A 148 21.84 16.56 -25.25
C PRO A 148 20.39 16.05 -25.21
N TYR A 149 19.64 16.29 -26.28
CA TYR A 149 18.27 15.75 -26.45
C TYR A 149 18.22 14.23 -26.17
N PRO A 150 17.23 13.71 -25.42
CA PRO A 150 15.96 14.34 -25.03
C PRO A 150 16.01 15.21 -23.76
N HIS A 151 17.18 15.39 -23.14
CA HIS A 151 17.28 16.14 -21.89
C HIS A 151 17.05 17.64 -22.11
N LYS A 152 16.22 18.25 -21.25
CA LYS A 152 16.22 19.71 -21.06
C LYS A 152 17.46 20.09 -20.25
N PRO A 153 18.02 21.31 -20.41
CA PRO A 153 19.03 21.80 -19.50
C PRO A 153 18.53 21.71 -18.05
N PRO A 154 19.31 21.15 -17.11
CA PRO A 154 18.93 21.09 -15.71
C PRO A 154 18.67 22.51 -15.17
N LYS A 155 17.74 22.59 -14.22
CA LYS A 155 17.52 23.78 -13.40
C LYS A 155 17.95 23.49 -11.96
N CYS A 156 18.40 24.52 -11.25
CA CYS A 156 18.42 24.46 -9.79
C CYS A 156 16.98 24.26 -9.30
N THR A 157 16.80 23.61 -8.16
CA THR A 157 15.48 23.26 -7.65
C THR A 157 14.70 24.51 -7.27
N ASP A 158 13.42 24.59 -7.65
CA ASP A 158 12.58 25.76 -7.34
C ASP A 158 12.39 25.90 -5.80
N CYS A 159 12.49 24.78 -5.08
CA CYS A 159 12.65 24.66 -3.61
C CYS A 159 13.90 25.33 -3.00
N ALA A 160 14.83 25.88 -3.78
CA ALA A 160 16.15 26.31 -3.26
C ALA A 160 16.08 27.37 -2.16
N SER A 161 15.12 28.30 -2.22
CA SER A 161 14.93 29.31 -1.15
C SER A 161 14.41 28.69 0.15
N LEU A 162 13.53 27.69 0.07
CA LEU A 162 13.02 26.94 1.22
C LEU A 162 14.14 26.16 1.92
N PHE A 163 15.01 25.53 1.13
CA PHE A 163 16.22 24.87 1.59
C PHE A 163 17.19 25.83 2.29
N MET A 164 17.41 27.04 1.76
CA MET A 164 18.22 28.04 2.44
C MET A 164 17.62 28.47 3.79
N LYS A 165 16.28 28.52 3.95
CA LYS A 165 15.67 28.85 5.25
C LYS A 165 15.91 27.80 6.33
N ALA A 166 15.92 26.51 6.00
CA ALA A 166 16.33 25.48 6.96
C ALA A 166 17.83 25.57 7.32
N TYR A 167 18.71 25.98 6.40
CA TYR A 167 20.11 26.27 6.72
C TYR A 167 20.26 27.51 7.63
N GLU A 168 19.59 28.61 7.31
CA GLU A 168 19.65 29.88 8.04
C GLU A 168 19.02 29.79 9.44
N MET A 169 17.80 29.25 9.55
CA MET A 169 16.96 29.34 10.75
C MET A 169 17.08 28.11 11.68
N ARG A 170 17.80 27.07 11.24
CA ARG A 170 18.01 25.81 12.01
C ARG A 170 19.43 25.24 11.95
N ASN A 171 20.38 25.86 11.25
CA ASN A 171 21.76 25.36 11.11
C ASN A 171 21.80 23.89 10.65
N ALA A 172 20.91 23.54 9.72
CA ALA A 172 20.80 22.19 9.18
C ALA A 172 22.12 21.73 8.52
N GLY A 173 22.37 20.42 8.50
CA GLY A 173 23.39 19.80 7.64
C GLY A 173 22.81 19.25 6.35
N ALA A 174 21.51 18.91 6.33
CA ALA A 174 20.81 18.48 5.13
C ALA A 174 19.31 18.81 5.22
N VAL A 175 18.68 18.93 4.04
CA VAL A 175 17.24 19.11 3.89
C VAL A 175 16.74 18.19 2.78
N ILE A 176 15.63 17.51 3.04
CA ILE A 176 14.92 16.63 2.12
C ILE A 176 13.55 17.26 1.85
N HIS A 177 13.16 17.32 0.58
CA HIS A 177 11.80 17.60 0.15
C HIS A 177 11.22 16.33 -0.49
N SER A 178 10.08 15.87 0.03
CA SER A 178 9.43 14.63 -0.38
C SER A 178 7.98 14.89 -0.82
N HIS A 179 7.59 14.26 -1.93
CA HIS A 179 6.24 14.20 -2.49
C HIS A 179 5.57 12.84 -2.19
N GLY A 180 5.92 12.23 -1.05
CA GLY A 180 5.31 10.99 -0.57
C GLY A 180 3.77 11.08 -0.46
N MET A 181 3.10 9.97 -0.75
CA MET A 181 1.63 9.96 -0.88
C MET A 181 0.95 10.15 0.47
N GLU A 182 1.45 9.46 1.49
CA GLU A 182 1.07 9.59 2.89
C GLU A 182 1.29 11.01 3.46
N SER A 183 2.42 11.68 3.17
CA SER A 183 2.62 13.08 3.61
C SER A 183 1.71 14.06 2.89
N CYS A 184 1.29 13.77 1.66
CA CYS A 184 0.26 14.52 0.96
C CYS A 184 -1.15 14.27 1.56
N LEU A 185 -1.57 12.99 1.67
CA LEU A 185 -2.89 12.58 2.16
C LEU A 185 -3.16 13.00 3.60
N VAL A 186 -2.17 12.95 4.49
CA VAL A 186 -2.39 13.28 5.91
C VAL A 186 -2.84 14.73 6.12
N THR A 187 -2.45 15.64 5.20
CA THR A 187 -2.88 17.05 5.21
C THR A 187 -4.32 17.26 4.72
N MET A 188 -4.93 16.24 4.10
CA MET A 188 -6.32 16.24 3.61
C MET A 188 -7.31 15.72 4.64
N ILE A 189 -6.88 14.86 5.58
CA ILE A 189 -7.74 14.24 6.60
C ILE A 189 -8.42 15.29 7.49
N GLN A 190 -7.68 16.35 7.84
CA GLN A 190 -8.18 17.51 8.58
C GLN A 190 -7.91 18.79 7.77
N PRO A 191 -8.74 19.11 6.76
CA PRO A 191 -8.40 20.09 5.72
C PRO A 191 -8.30 21.54 6.22
N PHE A 192 -8.79 21.83 7.43
CA PHE A 192 -8.69 23.14 8.08
C PHE A 192 -7.66 23.19 9.23
N SER A 193 -7.01 22.06 9.56
CA SER A 193 -5.97 22.07 10.60
C SER A 193 -4.69 22.70 10.09
N LYS A 194 -4.08 23.56 10.91
CA LYS A 194 -2.73 24.12 10.70
C LYS A 194 -1.61 23.20 11.21
N GLU A 195 -1.97 22.07 11.81
CA GLU A 195 -1.04 21.15 12.46
C GLU A 195 -1.44 19.70 12.17
N PHE A 196 -0.45 18.85 11.94
CA PHE A 196 -0.58 17.42 12.16
C PHE A 196 -0.03 17.10 13.56
N ARG A 197 -0.72 16.22 14.29
CA ARG A 197 -0.34 15.78 15.64
C ARG A 197 -0.40 14.27 15.74
N ILE A 198 0.61 13.64 16.34
CA ILE A 198 0.64 12.21 16.66
C ILE A 198 1.38 12.00 17.98
N THR A 199 1.02 10.96 18.74
CA THR A 199 1.57 10.67 20.07
C THR A 199 1.77 9.17 20.24
N HIS A 200 2.46 8.72 21.29
CA HIS A 200 2.49 7.31 21.76
C HIS A 200 2.94 6.27 20.71
N MET A 201 3.75 6.67 19.74
CA MET A 201 4.25 5.83 18.65
C MET A 201 5.78 5.71 18.72
N GLU A 202 6.31 4.49 18.69
CA GLU A 202 7.75 4.21 18.86
C GLU A 202 8.66 4.98 17.89
N MET A 203 8.20 5.23 16.66
CA MET A 203 8.96 5.98 15.65
C MET A 203 9.11 7.49 15.96
N ILE A 204 8.34 8.04 16.92
CA ILE A 204 8.52 9.43 17.39
C ILE A 204 9.92 9.62 18.01
N LYS A 205 10.49 8.57 18.63
CA LYS A 205 11.87 8.58 19.19
C LYS A 205 12.96 8.78 18.14
N GLY A 206 12.63 8.62 16.85
CA GLY A 206 13.53 8.91 15.75
C GLY A 206 13.51 10.37 15.29
N ILE A 207 12.63 11.20 15.86
CA ILE A 207 12.57 12.66 15.64
C ILE A 207 13.41 13.36 16.71
N ASP A 208 14.27 14.29 16.30
CA ASP A 208 15.17 14.97 17.23
C ASP A 208 14.36 15.75 18.29
N GLY A 209 14.71 15.56 19.57
CA GLY A 209 14.06 16.24 20.70
C GLY A 209 12.72 15.65 21.18
N HIS A 210 12.34 14.44 20.75
CA HIS A 210 11.10 13.76 21.12
C HIS A 210 11.34 12.31 21.60
N GLY A 211 10.46 11.80 22.47
CA GLY A 211 10.40 10.42 22.94
C GLY A 211 9.03 9.77 22.71
N TYR A 212 8.86 8.52 23.14
CA TYR A 212 7.64 7.72 22.89
C TYR A 212 6.33 8.42 23.31
N TYR A 213 6.33 9.03 24.50
CA TYR A 213 5.15 9.63 25.12
C TYR A 213 4.91 11.09 24.72
N ASP A 214 5.76 11.68 23.87
CA ASP A 214 5.64 13.09 23.48
C ASP A 214 4.63 13.28 22.34
N ASP A 215 3.85 14.35 22.43
CA ASP A 215 3.01 14.82 21.33
C ASP A 215 3.88 15.48 20.25
N LEU A 216 4.12 14.75 19.17
CA LEU A 216 4.81 15.25 17.98
C LEU A 216 3.85 16.14 17.17
N VAL A 217 4.23 17.41 17.01
CA VAL A 217 3.46 18.43 16.27
C VAL A 217 4.25 18.89 15.05
N ILE A 218 3.67 18.76 13.85
CA ILE A 218 4.24 19.27 12.59
C ILE A 218 3.30 20.34 12.02
N PRO A 219 3.77 21.57 11.76
CA PRO A 219 2.96 22.60 11.12
C PRO A 219 2.64 22.25 9.66
N ILE A 220 1.45 22.63 9.21
CA ILE A 220 0.96 22.52 7.84
C ILE A 220 0.81 23.92 7.26
N ILE A 221 1.50 24.20 6.14
CA ILE A 221 1.31 25.42 5.33
C ILE A 221 0.49 25.11 4.08
N GLU A 222 -0.24 26.11 3.59
CA GLU A 222 -0.99 25.98 2.33
C GLU A 222 -0.05 26.02 1.11
N ASN A 223 -0.39 25.28 0.07
CA ASN A 223 0.39 25.22 -1.17
C ASN A 223 0.11 26.41 -2.10
N THR A 224 1.09 26.79 -2.90
CA THR A 224 1.03 27.87 -3.90
C THR A 224 1.22 27.34 -5.32
N ALA A 225 1.02 28.19 -6.33
CA ALA A 225 1.26 27.83 -7.72
C ALA A 225 2.76 27.77 -8.07
N HIS A 226 3.61 28.47 -7.31
CA HIS A 226 5.05 28.50 -7.49
C HIS A 226 5.77 28.27 -6.16
N GLU A 227 6.64 27.25 -6.10
CA GLU A 227 7.28 26.80 -4.84
C GLU A 227 7.99 27.92 -4.08
N GLY A 228 8.65 28.85 -4.77
CA GLY A 228 9.34 29.97 -4.16
C GLY A 228 8.45 30.91 -3.32
N GLU A 229 7.13 30.93 -3.59
CA GLU A 229 6.15 31.72 -2.82
C GLU A 229 5.92 31.13 -1.41
N LEU A 230 6.20 29.83 -1.20
CA LEU A 230 6.14 29.17 0.11
C LEU A 230 7.24 29.63 1.08
N THR A 231 8.25 30.39 0.61
CA THR A 231 9.42 30.75 1.44
C THR A 231 9.02 31.55 2.69
N GLU A 232 8.00 32.42 2.59
CA GLU A 232 7.53 33.24 3.71
C GLU A 232 6.76 32.40 4.73
N SER A 233 5.72 31.67 4.31
CA SER A 233 4.92 30.82 5.20
C SER A 233 5.73 29.67 5.82
N LEU A 234 6.73 29.13 5.11
CA LEU A 234 7.71 28.19 5.68
C LEU A 234 8.54 28.87 6.79
N SER A 235 8.99 30.11 6.58
CA SER A 235 9.76 30.87 7.58
C SER A 235 8.92 31.16 8.83
N GLU A 236 7.65 31.54 8.66
CA GLU A 236 6.70 31.74 9.76
C GLU A 236 6.46 30.43 10.54
N ALA A 237 6.22 29.31 9.85
CA ALA A 237 6.07 28.00 10.47
C ALA A 237 7.34 27.58 11.24
N ILE A 238 8.52 27.80 10.66
CA ILE A 238 9.82 27.56 11.32
C ILE A 238 10.01 28.47 12.54
N GLN A 239 9.51 29.71 12.53
CA GLN A 239 9.59 30.61 13.67
C GLN A 239 8.59 30.24 14.78
N ALA A 240 7.35 29.88 14.43
CA ALA A 240 6.30 29.54 15.38
C ALA A 240 6.50 28.17 16.07
N TYR A 241 7.14 27.21 15.38
CA TYR A 241 7.36 25.85 15.87
C TYR A 241 8.86 25.58 16.10
N PRO A 242 9.49 26.13 17.16
CA PRO A 242 10.94 26.06 17.37
C PRO A 242 11.50 24.64 17.48
N LYS A 243 10.71 23.68 17.99
CA LYS A 243 11.06 22.25 18.07
C LYS A 243 10.93 21.49 16.74
N ALA A 244 10.20 22.01 15.75
CA ALA A 244 9.94 21.26 14.53
C ALA A 244 11.23 21.03 13.73
N THR A 245 11.35 19.82 13.18
CA THR A 245 12.37 19.43 12.18
C THR A 245 11.77 19.19 10.80
N ALA A 246 10.48 19.50 10.62
CA ALA A 246 9.78 19.44 9.34
C ALA A 246 8.62 20.45 9.25
N VAL A 247 8.15 20.71 8.03
CA VAL A 247 6.90 21.41 7.70
C VAL A 247 6.17 20.67 6.58
N LEU A 248 4.90 20.36 6.78
CA LEU A 248 4.00 19.80 5.76
C LEU A 248 3.45 20.90 4.86
N VAL A 249 3.28 20.60 3.58
CA VAL A 249 2.68 21.49 2.57
C VAL A 249 1.42 20.83 2.03
N ARG A 250 0.25 21.44 2.26
CA ARG A 250 -1.06 20.81 2.02
C ARG A 250 -1.23 20.41 0.55
N ASN A 251 -1.69 19.18 0.31
CA ASN A 251 -1.87 18.62 -1.04
C ASN A 251 -0.58 18.57 -1.90
N HIS A 252 0.61 18.57 -1.27
CA HIS A 252 1.90 18.63 -1.96
C HIS A 252 2.91 17.63 -1.37
N GLY A 253 3.22 17.73 -0.08
CA GLY A 253 4.25 16.88 0.55
C GLY A 253 4.88 17.50 1.78
N ILE A 254 6.18 17.33 1.98
CA ILE A 254 6.89 17.75 3.20
C ILE A 254 8.32 18.25 2.94
N TYR A 255 8.78 19.18 3.79
CA TYR A 255 10.18 19.59 3.94
C TYR A 255 10.70 19.11 5.30
N ILE A 256 11.85 18.44 5.33
CA ILE A 256 12.43 17.79 6.53
C ILE A 256 13.92 18.12 6.61
N TRP A 257 14.45 18.49 7.78
CA TRP A 257 15.87 18.81 7.97
C TRP A 257 16.47 18.16 9.22
N GLY A 258 17.78 17.93 9.19
CA GLY A 258 18.55 17.41 10.31
C GLY A 258 19.92 18.06 10.41
N ASP A 259 20.67 17.77 11.48
CA ASP A 259 22.02 18.32 11.70
C ASP A 259 23.06 17.88 10.65
N SER A 260 22.72 16.82 9.91
CA SER A 260 23.49 16.00 8.98
C SER A 260 22.54 15.29 8.00
N TRP A 261 23.06 14.70 6.92
CA TRP A 261 22.22 13.89 6.00
C TRP A 261 21.66 12.63 6.66
N ILE A 262 22.37 12.06 7.64
CA ILE A 262 21.93 10.88 8.39
C ILE A 262 20.70 11.23 9.20
N ARG A 263 20.74 12.30 10.02
CA ARG A 263 19.56 12.75 10.80
C ARG A 263 18.41 13.18 9.91
N ALA A 264 18.67 13.89 8.81
CA ALA A 264 17.62 14.25 7.87
C ALA A 264 16.92 13.00 7.29
N LYS A 265 17.69 11.97 6.87
CA LYS A 265 17.16 10.70 6.37
C LYS A 265 16.37 9.93 7.44
N THR A 266 16.95 9.70 8.62
CA THR A 266 16.31 8.93 9.70
C THR A 266 14.99 9.59 10.11
N GLN A 267 14.98 10.92 10.28
CA GLN A 267 13.74 11.63 10.57
C GLN A 267 12.73 11.54 9.43
N ALA A 268 13.17 11.58 8.16
CA ALA A 268 12.26 11.38 7.03
C ALA A 268 11.60 9.99 7.05
N GLU A 269 12.37 8.93 7.31
CA GLU A 269 11.83 7.57 7.42
C GLU A 269 10.82 7.46 8.57
N CYS A 270 11.08 8.12 9.71
CA CYS A 270 10.15 8.19 10.83
C CYS A 270 8.90 9.02 10.52
N TYR A 271 9.04 10.21 9.93
CA TYR A 271 7.89 11.06 9.53
C TYR A 271 6.99 10.35 8.53
N HIS A 272 7.56 9.76 7.46
CA HIS A 272 6.79 9.02 6.47
C HIS A 272 6.08 7.79 7.07
N TYR A 273 6.73 7.04 7.97
CA TYR A 273 6.07 5.98 8.75
C TYR A 273 4.92 6.52 9.59
N LEU A 274 5.10 7.65 10.30
CA LEU A 274 4.09 8.23 11.18
C LEU A 274 2.88 8.79 10.42
N PHE A 275 3.06 9.31 9.20
CA PHE A 275 1.95 9.70 8.33
C PHE A 275 1.22 8.49 7.75
N ASP A 276 1.93 7.48 7.26
CA ASP A 276 1.34 6.23 6.79
C ASP A 276 0.54 5.53 7.91
N ALA A 277 1.10 5.49 9.12
CA ALA A 277 0.42 4.99 10.30
C ALA A 277 -0.82 5.84 10.66
N ALA A 278 -0.76 7.17 10.60
CA ALA A 278 -1.92 8.03 10.86
C ALA A 278 -3.02 7.90 9.80
N VAL A 279 -2.66 7.76 8.52
CA VAL A 279 -3.59 7.48 7.42
C VAL A 279 -4.27 6.13 7.65
N LYS A 280 -3.51 5.11 8.05
CA LYS A 280 -4.05 3.76 8.36
C LYS A 280 -4.91 3.75 9.62
N LEU A 281 -4.50 4.43 10.69
CA LEU A 281 -5.33 4.60 11.89
C LEU A 281 -6.64 5.32 11.55
N TYR A 282 -6.61 6.40 10.76
CA TYR A 282 -7.81 7.08 10.27
C TYR A 282 -8.73 6.15 9.45
N GLN A 283 -8.16 5.33 8.56
CA GLN A 283 -8.90 4.33 7.78
C GLN A 283 -9.53 3.23 8.65
N LEU A 284 -8.90 2.89 9.77
CA LEU A 284 -9.42 2.00 10.81
C LEU A 284 -10.35 2.71 11.82
N GLY A 285 -10.65 3.99 11.61
CA GLY A 285 -11.50 4.78 12.51
C GLY A 285 -10.85 5.15 13.86
N LEU A 286 -9.53 5.02 13.98
CA LEU A 286 -8.73 5.24 15.21
C LEU A 286 -8.02 6.60 15.21
N ASP A 287 -8.01 7.24 16.38
CA ASP A 287 -7.47 8.59 16.57
C ASP A 287 -5.99 8.54 16.97
N TRP A 288 -5.13 8.69 15.96
CA TRP A 288 -3.68 8.73 16.09
C TRP A 288 -3.17 9.88 16.98
N SER A 289 -4.00 10.88 17.31
CA SER A 289 -3.65 11.97 18.23
C SER A 289 -3.90 11.63 19.71
N THR A 290 -4.52 10.49 20.01
CA THR A 290 -4.81 10.04 21.39
C THR A 290 -3.81 9.00 21.91
N PRO A 291 -3.40 9.03 23.20
CA PRO A 291 -2.48 8.06 23.81
C PRO A 291 -2.87 6.57 23.71
N SER A 292 -4.17 6.28 23.57
CA SER A 292 -4.70 4.92 23.45
C SER A 292 -4.99 4.51 22.00
N HIS A 293 -4.82 5.43 21.04
CA HIS A 293 -5.31 5.30 19.65
C HIS A 293 -6.75 4.76 19.58
N GLY A 294 -7.62 5.27 20.45
CA GLY A 294 -9.02 4.86 20.53
C GLY A 294 -9.87 5.39 19.36
N PRO A 295 -11.14 4.97 19.24
CA PRO A 295 -12.01 5.41 18.14
C PRO A 295 -12.16 6.94 18.04
N ILE A 296 -12.16 7.45 16.81
CA ILE A 296 -12.29 8.89 16.50
C ILE A 296 -13.65 9.40 16.99
N GLN A 297 -13.61 10.26 18.00
CA GLN A 297 -14.81 10.87 18.55
C GLN A 297 -15.37 11.90 17.56
N ARG A 298 -16.40 11.49 16.80
CA ARG A 298 -17.20 12.42 15.98
C ARG A 298 -17.98 13.36 16.89
N VAL A 299 -17.39 14.50 17.23
CA VAL A 299 -18.05 15.61 17.90
C VAL A 299 -19.16 16.15 16.99
N TYR A 300 -20.40 15.71 17.25
CA TYR A 300 -21.58 16.26 16.59
C TYR A 300 -21.78 17.71 17.06
N GLY A 301 -21.25 18.66 16.28
CA GLY A 301 -21.37 20.09 16.53
C GLY A 301 -22.81 20.59 16.38
N HIS A 302 -23.65 20.40 17.39
CA HIS A 302 -24.96 21.01 17.50
C HIS A 302 -24.88 22.35 18.24
N GLN A 303 -24.56 23.41 17.50
CA GLN A 303 -24.91 24.77 17.92
C GLN A 303 -26.41 24.99 17.72
N SER A 304 -27.21 24.63 18.73
CA SER A 304 -28.56 25.19 18.91
C SER A 304 -28.87 25.21 20.40
N GLY A 305 -29.08 26.40 20.95
CA GLY A 305 -29.29 26.57 22.38
C GLY A 305 -30.76 26.46 22.77
N THR A 306 -31.06 25.70 23.81
CA THR A 306 -32.21 25.96 24.69
C THR A 306 -32.02 25.24 26.02
N ASN A 307 -32.19 25.97 27.14
CA ASN A 307 -32.16 25.36 28.47
C ASN A 307 -33.48 24.62 28.73
N MET A 308 -33.42 23.33 29.04
CA MET A 308 -34.53 22.65 29.71
C MET A 308 -34.04 21.53 30.62
N THR A 309 -34.08 21.78 31.93
CA THR A 309 -33.85 20.77 32.97
C THR A 309 -35.11 19.89 33.14
N VAL A 310 -34.97 18.57 33.03
CA VAL A 310 -36.02 17.62 33.43
C VAL A 310 -35.40 16.51 34.27
N TYR A 311 -35.99 16.23 35.44
CA TYR A 311 -35.58 15.12 36.30
C TYR A 311 -36.08 13.79 35.73
N ALA A 312 -35.22 12.78 35.73
CA ALA A 312 -35.60 11.37 35.78
C ALA A 312 -34.74 10.67 36.84
N GLY A 313 -35.24 9.77 37.69
CA GLY A 313 -36.56 9.13 37.65
C GLY A 313 -36.39 7.64 37.41
N VAL A 314 -36.01 6.89 38.44
CA VAL A 314 -35.70 5.46 38.32
C VAL A 314 -36.99 4.69 38.04
N SER A 315 -37.02 3.92 36.95
CA SER A 315 -37.97 2.83 36.73
C SER A 315 -37.34 1.77 35.84
N SER A 316 -37.29 0.55 36.34
CA SER A 316 -36.75 -0.61 35.64
C SER A 316 -37.79 -1.20 34.69
N LEU A 317 -37.43 -1.28 33.40
CA LEU A 317 -38.13 -2.10 32.42
C LEU A 317 -37.13 -3.05 31.77
N ASN A 318 -37.14 -4.31 32.23
CA ASN A 318 -36.38 -5.39 31.62
C ASN A 318 -37.01 -5.74 30.27
N ASN A 319 -36.41 -5.27 29.18
CA ASN A 319 -36.50 -5.84 27.84
C ASN A 319 -35.35 -5.25 27.01
N ALA A 320 -34.14 -5.79 27.19
CA ALA A 320 -33.06 -5.53 26.26
C ALA A 320 -33.40 -6.20 24.92
N PRO A 321 -33.32 -5.51 23.78
CA PRO A 321 -33.41 -6.17 22.48
C PRO A 321 -32.20 -7.11 22.30
N GLU A 322 -32.43 -8.31 21.78
CA GLU A 322 -31.34 -9.17 21.27
C GLU A 322 -30.50 -8.34 20.27
N PRO A 323 -29.16 -8.36 20.36
CA PRO A 323 -28.31 -7.62 19.43
C PRO A 323 -28.55 -8.13 18.00
N SER A 324 -28.77 -7.21 17.06
CA SER A 324 -29.16 -7.51 15.69
C SER A 324 -27.98 -7.96 14.84
N ARG A 325 -27.50 -9.19 15.10
CA ARG A 325 -26.37 -9.88 14.43
C ARG A 325 -26.32 -9.57 12.94
N ARG A 326 -25.36 -8.71 12.55
CA ARG A 326 -25.27 -8.15 11.19
C ARG A 326 -24.46 -9.05 10.25
N CYS A 327 -23.47 -9.75 10.78
CA CYS A 327 -22.53 -10.55 10.02
C CYS A 327 -22.39 -11.97 10.62
N ILE A 328 -22.18 -12.95 9.74
CA ILE A 328 -21.79 -14.31 10.10
C ILE A 328 -20.51 -14.65 9.34
N VAL A 329 -19.51 -15.19 10.03
CA VAL A 329 -18.27 -15.72 9.45
C VAL A 329 -18.25 -17.23 9.70
N LEU A 330 -18.01 -18.02 8.64
CA LEU A 330 -18.05 -19.47 8.67
C LEU A 330 -16.70 -20.08 8.31
N ASP A 331 -16.31 -21.14 8.99
CA ASP A 331 -15.27 -22.05 8.49
C ASP A 331 -15.82 -23.03 7.43
N ILE A 332 -14.90 -23.64 6.70
CA ILE A 332 -15.18 -24.68 5.70
C ILE A 332 -15.16 -26.05 6.38
N GLU A 333 -13.97 -26.53 6.68
CA GLU A 333 -13.69 -27.87 7.21
C GLU A 333 -14.39 -28.04 8.57
N GLY A 334 -14.93 -29.23 8.83
CA GLY A 334 -15.66 -29.55 10.07
C GLY A 334 -16.93 -28.74 10.35
N THR A 335 -17.29 -27.77 9.50
CA THR A 335 -18.26 -26.71 9.84
C THR A 335 -19.37 -26.56 8.79
N THR A 336 -19.01 -26.20 7.55
CA THR A 336 -19.92 -26.21 6.38
C THR A 336 -19.69 -27.41 5.46
N THR A 337 -18.50 -27.99 5.52
CA THR A 337 -17.97 -29.03 4.64
C THR A 337 -17.42 -30.17 5.49
N PRO A 338 -17.67 -31.46 5.16
CA PRO A 338 -17.07 -32.58 5.89
C PRO A 338 -15.54 -32.55 5.85
N ILE A 339 -14.89 -32.88 6.97
CA ILE A 339 -13.41 -32.96 7.06
C ILE A 339 -12.86 -33.90 5.98
N SER A 340 -13.49 -35.07 5.82
CA SER A 340 -13.18 -36.07 4.80
C SER A 340 -13.22 -35.55 3.36
N PHE A 341 -13.97 -34.49 3.04
CA PHE A 341 -13.95 -33.92 1.70
C PHE A 341 -12.62 -33.21 1.40
N VAL A 342 -12.02 -32.56 2.40
CA VAL A 342 -10.71 -31.91 2.26
C VAL A 342 -9.60 -32.95 2.24
N THR A 343 -9.60 -33.88 3.20
CA THR A 343 -8.53 -34.88 3.37
C THR A 343 -8.57 -36.01 2.36
N ASP A 344 -9.76 -36.48 1.97
CA ASP A 344 -9.93 -37.72 1.21
C ASP A 344 -10.32 -37.48 -0.26
N VAL A 345 -10.74 -36.25 -0.61
CA VAL A 345 -11.09 -35.87 -2.00
C VAL A 345 -10.17 -34.76 -2.54
N LEU A 346 -10.12 -33.57 -1.92
CA LEU A 346 -9.40 -32.43 -2.48
C LEU A 346 -7.88 -32.62 -2.56
N PHE A 347 -7.21 -32.99 -1.45
CA PHE A 347 -5.76 -33.22 -1.49
C PHE A 347 -5.36 -34.45 -2.34
N PRO A 348 -6.04 -35.61 -2.28
CA PRO A 348 -5.78 -36.73 -3.18
C PRO A 348 -6.00 -36.39 -4.65
N TYR A 349 -7.08 -35.66 -5.00
CA TYR A 349 -7.30 -35.23 -6.38
C TYR A 349 -6.15 -34.34 -6.89
N ALA A 350 -5.67 -33.39 -6.07
CA ALA A 350 -4.54 -32.53 -6.45
C ALA A 350 -3.25 -33.34 -6.67
N ARG A 351 -2.96 -34.30 -5.77
CA ARG A 351 -1.83 -35.23 -5.90
C ARG A 351 -1.94 -36.07 -7.18
N ASP A 352 -3.10 -36.69 -7.44
CA ASP A 352 -3.27 -37.66 -8.52
C ASP A 352 -3.41 -37.00 -9.91
N ASN A 353 -3.73 -35.69 -9.96
CA ASN A 353 -3.89 -34.95 -11.22
C ASN A 353 -2.79 -33.92 -11.48
N VAL A 354 -1.79 -33.70 -10.60
CA VAL A 354 -0.73 -32.70 -10.83
C VAL A 354 0.01 -32.93 -12.15
N GLY A 355 0.41 -34.16 -12.45
CA GLY A 355 1.06 -34.49 -13.73
C GLY A 355 0.15 -34.22 -14.93
N LYS A 356 -1.10 -34.70 -14.88
CA LYS A 356 -2.12 -34.50 -15.92
C LYS A 356 -2.39 -33.01 -16.19
N HIS A 357 -2.47 -32.19 -15.15
CA HIS A 357 -2.61 -30.75 -15.25
C HIS A 357 -1.38 -30.14 -15.91
N LEU A 358 -0.19 -30.29 -15.32
CA LEU A 358 1.08 -29.76 -15.83
C LEU A 358 1.34 -30.14 -17.30
N TYR A 359 1.10 -31.40 -17.70
CA TYR A 359 1.25 -31.83 -19.10
C TYR A 359 0.27 -31.12 -20.05
N SER A 360 -0.94 -30.77 -19.58
CA SER A 360 -1.99 -30.14 -20.38
C SER A 360 -1.89 -28.61 -20.45
N THR A 361 -1.22 -27.98 -19.48
CA THR A 361 -1.11 -26.52 -19.35
C THR A 361 0.34 -26.00 -19.42
N TYR A 362 1.34 -26.86 -19.60
CA TYR A 362 2.78 -26.52 -19.52
C TYR A 362 3.16 -25.22 -20.25
N ASP A 363 2.69 -25.05 -21.48
CA ASP A 363 3.05 -23.93 -22.35
C ASP A 363 2.23 -22.64 -22.07
N THR A 364 1.40 -22.63 -21.02
CA THR A 364 0.64 -21.44 -20.57
C THR A 364 1.45 -20.57 -19.61
N GLU A 365 1.18 -19.26 -19.62
CA GLU A 365 1.86 -18.29 -18.75
C GLU A 365 1.59 -18.56 -17.26
N GLU A 366 0.36 -18.96 -16.90
CA GLU A 366 -0.03 -19.31 -15.53
C GLU A 366 0.77 -20.51 -14.99
N THR A 367 0.82 -21.62 -15.73
CA THR A 367 1.60 -22.79 -15.30
C THR A 367 3.11 -22.55 -15.38
N GLN A 368 3.62 -21.71 -16.28
CA GLN A 368 5.03 -21.31 -16.23
C GLN A 368 5.37 -20.49 -14.97
N ASP A 369 4.41 -19.74 -14.39
CA ASP A 369 4.61 -19.05 -13.11
C ASP A 369 4.53 -20.01 -11.91
N ASP A 370 3.58 -20.96 -11.89
CA ASP A 370 3.56 -22.07 -10.91
C ASP A 370 4.91 -22.78 -10.86
N ILE A 371 5.46 -23.13 -12.05
CA ILE A 371 6.75 -23.80 -12.21
C ILE A 371 7.90 -22.91 -11.71
N ARG A 372 7.86 -21.60 -11.97
CA ARG A 372 8.86 -20.63 -11.50
C ARG A 372 8.91 -20.59 -9.97
N LEU A 373 7.75 -20.50 -9.33
CA LEU A 373 7.61 -20.41 -7.87
C LEU A 373 7.95 -21.73 -7.17
N LEU A 374 7.54 -22.87 -7.74
CA LEU A 374 7.90 -24.19 -7.23
C LEU A 374 9.39 -24.49 -7.38
N ARG A 375 10.02 -24.09 -8.50
CA ARG A 375 11.49 -24.21 -8.66
C ARG A 375 12.23 -23.41 -7.59
N ALA A 376 11.84 -22.15 -7.35
CA ALA A 376 12.45 -21.32 -6.30
C ALA A 376 12.28 -21.92 -4.89
N GLN A 377 11.10 -22.47 -4.57
CA GLN A 377 10.88 -23.15 -3.28
C GLN A 377 11.72 -24.42 -3.13
N VAL A 378 11.84 -25.21 -4.19
CA VAL A 378 12.64 -26.45 -4.18
C VAL A 378 14.14 -26.15 -4.09
N GLU A 379 14.61 -25.05 -4.69
CA GLU A 379 15.99 -24.57 -4.52
C GLU A 379 16.27 -24.16 -3.06
N GLU A 380 15.32 -23.54 -2.36
CA GLU A 380 15.42 -23.29 -0.91
C GLU A 380 15.38 -24.60 -0.11
N ASP A 381 14.44 -25.50 -0.41
CA ASP A 381 14.27 -26.79 0.27
C ASP A 381 15.54 -27.66 0.21
N LEU A 382 16.22 -27.67 -0.94
CA LEU A 382 17.49 -28.38 -1.14
C LEU A 382 18.63 -27.75 -0.33
N GLN A 383 18.67 -26.42 -0.22
CA GLN A 383 19.64 -25.71 0.65
C GLN A 383 19.39 -25.98 2.15
N GLN A 384 18.13 -26.14 2.54
CA GLN A 384 17.72 -26.47 3.92
C GLN A 384 17.79 -27.98 4.22
N GLY A 385 18.05 -28.84 3.23
CA GLY A 385 18.14 -30.29 3.39
C GLY A 385 16.79 -30.97 3.66
N VAL A 386 15.69 -30.42 3.16
CA VAL A 386 14.33 -30.93 3.39
C VAL A 386 14.17 -32.32 2.76
N ALA A 387 13.78 -33.30 3.58
CA ALA A 387 13.59 -34.67 3.14
C ALA A 387 12.48 -34.78 2.07
N GLY A 388 12.84 -35.32 0.89
CA GLY A 388 11.94 -35.48 -0.25
C GLY A 388 12.03 -34.38 -1.31
N ALA A 389 12.83 -33.33 -1.09
CA ALA A 389 13.14 -32.36 -2.14
C ALA A 389 14.06 -32.98 -3.21
N LEU A 390 13.76 -32.72 -4.48
CA LEU A 390 14.51 -33.22 -5.64
C LEU A 390 14.78 -32.08 -6.64
N PRO A 391 15.97 -31.94 -7.23
CA PRO A 391 16.25 -30.88 -8.19
C PRO A 391 15.29 -30.93 -9.39
N ILE A 392 14.72 -29.77 -9.73
CA ILE A 392 13.90 -29.58 -10.93
C ILE A 392 14.85 -29.14 -12.06
N PRO A 393 15.01 -29.93 -13.14
CA PRO A 393 15.88 -29.58 -14.26
C PRO A 393 15.56 -28.22 -14.88
N THR A 394 16.53 -27.66 -15.59
CA THR A 394 16.34 -26.49 -16.47
C THR A 394 15.44 -26.84 -17.67
N ASN A 395 14.82 -25.84 -18.30
CA ASN A 395 13.80 -26.07 -19.34
C ASN A 395 14.37 -26.66 -20.67
N ASP A 396 15.68 -26.84 -20.77
CA ASP A 396 16.40 -27.31 -21.96
C ASP A 396 16.48 -28.85 -22.10
N VAL A 397 16.33 -29.61 -21.01
CA VAL A 397 16.23 -31.09 -21.09
C VAL A 397 14.87 -31.58 -21.62
N GLY A 398 13.91 -30.68 -21.79
CA GLY A 398 12.55 -30.98 -22.25
C GLY A 398 11.52 -31.07 -21.12
N LYS A 399 10.26 -30.82 -21.46
CA LYS A 399 9.18 -30.66 -20.47
C LYS A 399 8.89 -31.91 -19.65
N ASP A 400 9.07 -33.10 -20.24
CA ASP A 400 8.67 -34.37 -19.62
C ASP A 400 9.49 -34.65 -18.34
N GLU A 401 10.80 -34.36 -18.36
CA GLU A 401 11.68 -34.47 -17.18
C GLU A 401 11.39 -33.39 -16.13
N VAL A 402 11.15 -32.15 -16.57
CA VAL A 402 10.78 -31.03 -15.68
C VAL A 402 9.48 -31.35 -14.93
N ILE A 403 8.47 -31.87 -15.63
CA ILE A 403 7.20 -32.30 -15.04
C ILE A 403 7.41 -33.49 -14.08
N ALA A 404 8.23 -34.48 -14.43
CA ALA A 404 8.50 -35.62 -13.54
C ALA A 404 9.11 -35.20 -12.19
N SER A 405 10.09 -34.27 -12.19
CA SER A 405 10.63 -33.70 -10.95
C SER A 405 9.59 -32.85 -10.19
N LEU A 406 8.77 -32.05 -10.89
CA LEU A 406 7.71 -31.25 -10.25
C LEU A 406 6.66 -32.13 -9.56
N VAL A 407 6.17 -33.16 -10.23
CA VAL A 407 5.23 -34.15 -9.68
C VAL A 407 5.80 -34.75 -8.39
N SER A 408 7.05 -35.24 -8.45
CA SER A 408 7.72 -35.89 -7.32
C SER A 408 7.86 -34.95 -6.10
N ASN A 409 8.22 -33.68 -6.32
CA ASN A 409 8.29 -32.67 -5.26
C ASN A 409 6.90 -32.35 -4.69
N VAL A 410 5.89 -32.14 -5.54
CA VAL A 410 4.52 -31.82 -5.11
C VAL A 410 3.90 -32.96 -4.30
N GLU A 411 4.09 -34.22 -4.73
CA GLU A 411 3.68 -35.40 -3.96
C GLU A 411 4.34 -35.45 -2.58
N ALA A 412 5.64 -35.18 -2.50
CA ALA A 412 6.37 -35.13 -1.23
C ALA A 412 5.89 -33.98 -0.32
N MET A 413 5.65 -32.80 -0.87
CA MET A 413 5.13 -31.64 -0.12
C MET A 413 3.72 -31.88 0.42
N ILE A 414 2.82 -32.47 -0.37
CA ILE A 414 1.46 -32.85 0.04
C ILE A 414 1.51 -33.94 1.13
N LYS A 415 2.33 -34.98 0.93
CA LYS A 415 2.51 -36.08 1.90
C LYS A 415 3.06 -35.62 3.25
N ALA A 416 3.83 -34.54 3.28
CA ALA A 416 4.36 -33.92 4.49
C ALA A 416 3.51 -32.72 4.99
N ASP A 417 2.31 -32.52 4.43
CA ASP A 417 1.36 -31.43 4.75
C ASP A 417 1.98 -30.01 4.79
N ARG A 418 2.96 -29.76 3.91
CA ARG A 418 3.75 -28.52 3.93
C ARG A 418 2.91 -27.34 3.42
N LYS A 419 2.69 -26.34 4.28
CA LYS A 419 1.83 -25.17 4.02
C LYS A 419 2.52 -24.09 3.15
N ILE A 420 3.04 -24.49 1.99
CA ILE A 420 3.82 -23.69 1.04
C ILE A 420 2.91 -22.81 0.18
N ALA A 421 3.32 -21.56 -0.09
CA ALA A 421 2.57 -20.64 -0.95
C ALA A 421 2.49 -21.11 -2.42
N ALA A 422 3.62 -21.48 -3.03
CA ALA A 422 3.68 -22.01 -4.39
C ALA A 422 2.82 -23.28 -4.58
N LEU A 423 2.84 -24.20 -3.61
CA LEU A 423 1.98 -25.39 -3.62
C LEU A 423 0.48 -25.02 -3.61
N LYS A 424 0.07 -24.09 -2.74
CA LYS A 424 -1.33 -23.63 -2.66
C LYS A 424 -1.83 -22.98 -3.96
N GLN A 425 -0.95 -22.36 -4.74
CA GLN A 425 -1.28 -21.77 -6.04
C GLN A 425 -1.58 -22.87 -7.06
N LEU A 426 -0.63 -23.77 -7.31
CA LEU A 426 -0.81 -24.89 -8.24
C LEU A 426 -1.98 -25.82 -7.84
N GLN A 427 -2.18 -26.07 -6.53
CA GLN A 427 -3.35 -26.80 -6.04
C GLN A 427 -4.67 -26.11 -6.44
N GLY A 428 -4.73 -24.78 -6.34
CA GLY A 428 -5.85 -23.97 -6.85
C GLY A 428 -6.12 -24.21 -8.33
N HIS A 429 -5.09 -24.18 -9.16
CA HIS A 429 -5.20 -24.36 -10.61
C HIS A 429 -5.61 -25.79 -11.02
N ILE A 430 -5.12 -26.81 -10.29
CA ILE A 430 -5.54 -28.22 -10.45
C ILE A 430 -7.01 -28.39 -10.04
N TRP A 431 -7.43 -27.87 -8.89
CA TRP A 431 -8.83 -27.91 -8.45
C TRP A 431 -9.75 -27.17 -9.42
N ARG A 432 -9.36 -25.97 -9.88
CA ARG A 432 -10.07 -25.19 -10.91
C ARG A 432 -10.33 -26.03 -12.15
N THR A 433 -9.32 -26.77 -12.61
CA THR A 433 -9.41 -27.71 -13.73
C THR A 433 -10.39 -28.85 -13.46
N GLY A 434 -10.39 -29.41 -12.24
CA GLY A 434 -11.29 -30.51 -11.85
C GLY A 434 -12.75 -30.09 -11.80
N PHE A 435 -13.05 -28.97 -11.14
CA PHE A 435 -14.41 -28.41 -11.09
C PHE A 435 -14.92 -28.03 -12.49
N GLN A 436 -14.09 -27.38 -13.33
CA GLN A 436 -14.47 -27.04 -14.71
C GLN A 436 -14.78 -28.26 -15.61
N LYS A 437 -14.18 -29.42 -15.31
CA LYS A 437 -14.43 -30.68 -16.02
C LYS A 437 -15.55 -31.52 -15.39
N ASN A 438 -16.10 -31.10 -14.25
CA ASN A 438 -16.98 -31.91 -13.39
C ASN A 438 -16.31 -33.22 -12.90
N GLU A 439 -14.97 -33.20 -12.79
CA GLU A 439 -14.20 -34.25 -12.10
C GLU A 439 -14.18 -34.02 -10.56
N LEU A 440 -14.63 -32.84 -10.10
CA LEU A 440 -14.88 -32.49 -8.71
C LEU A 440 -16.26 -31.83 -8.55
N GLU A 441 -16.92 -32.11 -7.43
CA GLU A 441 -18.13 -31.44 -6.93
C GLU A 441 -17.89 -31.03 -5.46
N GLY A 442 -18.36 -29.84 -5.05
CA GLY A 442 -18.13 -29.31 -3.71
C GLY A 442 -19.15 -29.84 -2.69
N VAL A 443 -18.73 -30.60 -1.69
CA VAL A 443 -19.65 -31.20 -0.71
C VAL A 443 -19.89 -30.26 0.47
N VAL A 444 -21.12 -29.78 0.66
CA VAL A 444 -21.55 -29.10 1.90
C VAL A 444 -22.65 -29.89 2.64
N PHE A 445 -22.80 -29.66 3.94
CA PHE A 445 -23.87 -30.27 4.75
C PHE A 445 -25.27 -29.76 4.33
N GLU A 446 -26.29 -30.61 4.45
CA GLU A 446 -27.66 -30.39 3.95
C GLU A 446 -28.37 -29.14 4.52
N ASP A 447 -28.02 -28.73 5.74
CA ASP A 447 -28.58 -27.54 6.39
C ASP A 447 -27.95 -26.22 5.91
N VAL A 448 -26.74 -26.27 5.33
CA VAL A 448 -25.97 -25.07 4.96
C VAL A 448 -26.67 -24.23 3.89
N PRO A 449 -27.18 -24.77 2.77
CA PRO A 449 -27.89 -23.97 1.76
C PRO A 449 -29.13 -23.26 2.32
N GLY A 450 -29.89 -23.96 3.18
CA GLY A 450 -31.11 -23.41 3.80
C GLY A 450 -30.79 -22.27 4.78
N ALA A 451 -29.75 -22.42 5.60
CA ALA A 451 -29.28 -21.38 6.51
C ALA A 451 -28.72 -20.16 5.75
N LEU A 452 -27.87 -20.39 4.73
CA LEU A 452 -27.35 -19.33 3.86
C LEU A 452 -28.47 -18.53 3.18
N GLN A 453 -29.52 -19.20 2.70
CA GLN A 453 -30.69 -18.55 2.13
C GLN A 453 -31.49 -17.76 3.17
N LYS A 454 -31.72 -18.33 4.36
CA LYS A 454 -32.41 -17.67 5.50
C LYS A 454 -31.69 -16.37 5.90
N TRP A 455 -30.37 -16.42 6.09
CA TRP A 455 -29.57 -15.27 6.55
C TRP A 455 -29.47 -14.16 5.49
N ASN A 456 -29.28 -14.49 4.21
CA ASN A 456 -29.34 -13.50 3.14
C ASN A 456 -30.74 -12.85 3.07
N ALA A 457 -31.82 -13.63 3.19
CA ALA A 457 -33.19 -13.11 3.21
C ALA A 457 -33.50 -12.21 4.42
N SER A 458 -32.79 -12.35 5.55
CA SER A 458 -32.87 -11.43 6.70
C SER A 458 -31.92 -10.23 6.59
N GLY A 459 -31.16 -10.09 5.50
CA GLY A 459 -30.16 -9.02 5.31
C GLY A 459 -28.85 -9.23 6.06
N THR A 460 -28.66 -10.40 6.68
CA THR A 460 -27.44 -10.78 7.39
C THR A 460 -26.36 -11.17 6.39
N LYS A 461 -25.20 -10.51 6.44
CA LYS A 461 -24.11 -10.78 5.50
C LYS A 461 -23.31 -12.01 5.94
N VAL A 462 -23.03 -12.93 5.02
CA VAL A 462 -22.30 -14.18 5.34
C VAL A 462 -20.95 -14.20 4.64
N TYR A 463 -19.90 -14.56 5.37
CA TYR A 463 -18.51 -14.59 4.90
C TYR A 463 -17.87 -15.93 5.25
N ILE A 464 -16.81 -16.29 4.52
CA ILE A 464 -16.01 -17.50 4.80
C ILE A 464 -14.63 -17.09 5.32
N TYR A 465 -14.09 -17.83 6.30
CA TYR A 465 -12.68 -17.74 6.72
C TYR A 465 -12.08 -19.13 6.87
N SER A 466 -11.10 -19.49 6.03
CA SER A 466 -10.54 -20.84 5.97
C SER A 466 -9.03 -20.85 5.68
N SER A 467 -8.38 -22.00 5.88
CA SER A 467 -6.93 -22.17 5.65
C SER A 467 -6.55 -22.32 4.16
N GLY A 468 -7.51 -22.75 3.33
CA GLY A 468 -7.42 -22.78 1.87
C GLY A 468 -7.56 -21.39 1.25
N SER A 469 -6.95 -21.18 0.07
CA SER A 469 -6.95 -19.88 -0.62
C SER A 469 -8.36 -19.42 -0.99
N ARG A 470 -8.60 -18.10 -1.05
CA ARG A 470 -9.90 -17.53 -1.47
C ARG A 470 -10.41 -18.08 -2.80
N GLU A 471 -9.52 -18.49 -3.71
CA GLU A 471 -9.94 -19.16 -4.95
C GLU A 471 -10.53 -20.57 -4.68
N ALA A 472 -9.84 -21.41 -3.91
CA ALA A 472 -10.34 -22.74 -3.54
C ALA A 472 -11.70 -22.65 -2.84
N GLN A 473 -11.89 -21.67 -1.95
CA GLN A 473 -13.18 -21.41 -1.31
C GLN A 473 -14.27 -21.05 -2.35
N ARG A 474 -13.96 -20.20 -3.33
CA ARG A 474 -14.86 -19.83 -4.44
C ARG A 474 -15.14 -20.96 -5.42
N LEU A 475 -14.29 -21.99 -5.47
CA LEU A 475 -14.51 -23.20 -6.25
C LEU A 475 -15.47 -24.16 -5.53
N ILE A 476 -15.25 -24.42 -4.24
CA ILE A 476 -16.11 -25.29 -3.41
C ILE A 476 -17.56 -24.77 -3.39
N PHE A 477 -17.78 -23.51 -2.99
CA PHE A 477 -19.13 -22.93 -2.93
C PHE A 477 -19.71 -22.58 -4.30
N GLY A 478 -18.88 -22.50 -5.35
CA GLY A 478 -19.32 -22.19 -6.71
C GLY A 478 -19.86 -23.40 -7.49
N ASN A 479 -19.41 -24.60 -7.13
CA ASN A 479 -19.71 -25.85 -7.83
C ASN A 479 -20.17 -26.91 -6.81
N SER A 480 -21.03 -26.51 -5.86
CA SER A 480 -21.44 -27.42 -4.78
C SER A 480 -22.49 -28.44 -5.24
N ASN A 481 -22.69 -29.49 -4.43
CA ASN A 481 -23.79 -30.45 -4.54
C ASN A 481 -25.21 -29.82 -4.41
N TYR A 482 -25.30 -28.51 -4.14
CA TYR A 482 -26.53 -27.71 -4.20
C TYR A 482 -26.44 -26.54 -5.22
N GLY A 483 -25.51 -26.63 -6.17
CA GLY A 483 -25.22 -25.62 -7.20
C GLY A 483 -24.35 -24.47 -6.69
N ASP A 484 -24.42 -23.31 -7.36
CA ASP A 484 -23.67 -22.12 -6.94
C ASP A 484 -24.34 -21.47 -5.71
N LEU A 485 -23.65 -21.54 -4.57
CA LEU A 485 -24.04 -20.94 -3.28
C LEU A 485 -23.40 -19.57 -3.05
N ARG A 486 -22.47 -19.12 -3.91
CA ARG A 486 -21.76 -17.83 -3.75
C ARG A 486 -22.68 -16.62 -3.78
N LYS A 487 -23.86 -16.76 -4.40
CA LYS A 487 -24.98 -15.79 -4.34
C LYS A 487 -25.48 -15.47 -2.93
N TYR A 488 -25.13 -16.27 -1.92
CA TYR A 488 -25.40 -16.02 -0.50
C TYR A 488 -24.17 -15.54 0.29
N LEU A 489 -22.99 -15.45 -0.34
CA LEU A 489 -21.72 -15.13 0.31
C LEU A 489 -21.24 -13.73 -0.10
N SER A 490 -21.00 -12.88 0.90
CA SER A 490 -20.54 -11.50 0.76
C SER A 490 -19.02 -11.35 0.66
N GLY A 491 -18.23 -12.39 0.96
CA GLY A 491 -16.78 -12.36 0.83
C GLY A 491 -16.06 -13.59 1.39
N PHE A 492 -14.74 -13.61 1.19
CA PHE A 492 -13.86 -14.73 1.51
C PHE A 492 -12.55 -14.21 2.12
N PHE A 493 -12.15 -14.78 3.26
CA PHE A 493 -10.90 -14.54 3.97
C PHE A 493 -10.07 -15.83 3.99
N ASP A 494 -8.75 -15.70 3.92
CA ASP A 494 -7.82 -16.82 4.03
C ASP A 494 -6.59 -16.44 4.86
N THR A 495 -5.54 -17.27 4.85
CA THR A 495 -4.32 -17.03 5.64
C THR A 495 -3.58 -15.73 5.30
N THR A 496 -3.95 -14.98 4.24
CA THR A 496 -3.41 -13.63 4.01
C THR A 496 -3.97 -12.58 4.98
N THR A 497 -5.12 -12.85 5.62
CA THR A 497 -5.66 -12.09 6.76
C THR A 497 -5.03 -12.54 8.10
N GLY A 498 -4.12 -13.51 8.04
CA GLY A 498 -3.37 -14.08 9.16
C GLY A 498 -3.90 -15.45 9.61
N ASN A 499 -3.32 -15.96 10.69
CA ASN A 499 -3.52 -17.31 11.19
C ASN A 499 -4.84 -17.46 11.97
N LYS A 500 -5.64 -18.47 11.64
CA LYS A 500 -6.94 -18.73 12.27
C LYS A 500 -6.87 -18.96 13.79
N LYS A 501 -5.69 -19.21 14.36
CA LYS A 501 -5.48 -19.41 15.80
C LYS A 501 -4.94 -18.16 16.52
N GLU A 502 -4.84 -17.02 15.83
CA GLU A 502 -4.36 -15.75 16.39
C GLU A 502 -5.52 -14.75 16.52
N THR A 503 -5.70 -14.19 17.72
CA THR A 503 -6.73 -13.18 18.04
C THR A 503 -6.72 -12.01 17.05
N ARG A 504 -5.53 -11.59 16.61
CA ARG A 504 -5.36 -10.50 15.64
C ARG A 504 -6.16 -10.74 14.36
N SER A 505 -6.18 -11.95 13.81
CA SER A 505 -6.86 -12.20 12.52
C SER A 505 -8.36 -11.98 12.57
N TYR A 506 -8.99 -12.19 13.73
CA TYR A 506 -10.42 -11.88 13.91
C TYR A 506 -10.69 -10.39 14.08
N PHE A 507 -9.73 -9.64 14.62
CA PHE A 507 -9.76 -8.18 14.61
C PHE A 507 -9.58 -7.62 13.19
N GLU A 508 -8.61 -8.15 12.41
CA GLU A 508 -8.44 -7.78 11.00
C GLU A 508 -9.70 -8.12 10.17
N ILE A 509 -10.41 -9.22 10.50
CA ILE A 509 -11.72 -9.55 9.94
C ILE A 509 -12.79 -8.53 10.37
N SER A 510 -12.92 -8.20 11.65
CA SER A 510 -13.97 -7.26 12.10
C SER A 510 -13.79 -5.87 11.49
N GLN A 511 -12.54 -5.40 11.38
CA GLN A 511 -12.17 -4.19 10.64
C GLN A 511 -12.52 -4.31 9.14
N SER A 512 -12.14 -5.42 8.49
CA SER A 512 -12.45 -5.68 7.08
C SER A 512 -13.96 -5.77 6.77
N LEU A 513 -14.78 -6.12 7.76
CA LEU A 513 -16.23 -6.20 7.64
C LEU A 513 -16.95 -4.88 7.92
N GLY A 514 -16.29 -3.91 8.57
CA GLY A 514 -16.85 -2.61 8.91
C GLY A 514 -18.09 -2.71 9.82
N VAL A 515 -18.02 -3.57 10.83
CA VAL A 515 -19.04 -3.63 11.90
C VAL A 515 -18.75 -2.59 12.98
N ASP A 516 -19.80 -2.08 13.65
CA ASP A 516 -19.64 -1.09 14.72
C ASP A 516 -18.99 -1.72 15.98
N GLU A 517 -19.39 -2.95 16.31
CA GLU A 517 -18.88 -3.74 17.44
C GLU A 517 -18.46 -5.14 16.95
N PRO A 518 -17.35 -5.74 17.42
CA PRO A 518 -16.96 -7.10 17.00
C PRO A 518 -18.02 -8.17 17.29
N SER A 519 -18.87 -7.96 18.29
CA SER A 519 -19.99 -8.84 18.67
C SER A 519 -21.17 -8.82 17.70
N ASP A 520 -21.23 -7.90 16.73
CA ASP A 520 -22.14 -7.97 15.56
C ASP A 520 -21.80 -9.15 14.64
N ILE A 521 -20.61 -9.74 14.78
CA ILE A 521 -20.13 -10.90 14.04
C ILE A 521 -20.30 -12.15 14.89
N LEU A 522 -21.05 -13.10 14.35
CA LEU A 522 -21.03 -14.50 14.80
C LEU A 522 -19.99 -15.29 13.97
N PHE A 523 -18.95 -15.82 14.62
CA PHE A 523 -18.04 -16.80 14.02
C PHE A 523 -18.49 -18.24 14.34
N VAL A 524 -18.45 -19.12 13.34
CA VAL A 524 -18.74 -20.55 13.48
C VAL A 524 -17.57 -21.37 12.94
N THR A 525 -17.03 -22.24 13.79
CA THR A 525 -15.88 -23.16 13.55
C THR A 525 -16.08 -24.42 14.39
N ASP A 526 -15.45 -25.55 14.06
CA ASP A 526 -15.34 -26.70 14.96
C ASP A 526 -14.07 -26.64 15.85
N VAL A 527 -13.09 -25.83 15.47
CA VAL A 527 -11.76 -25.79 16.08
C VAL A 527 -11.73 -24.86 17.30
N ILE A 528 -11.62 -25.44 18.50
CA ILE A 528 -11.64 -24.69 19.77
C ILE A 528 -10.56 -23.59 19.88
N GLN A 529 -9.35 -23.77 19.31
CA GLN A 529 -8.33 -22.72 19.35
C GLN A 529 -8.69 -21.49 18.49
N GLU A 530 -9.45 -21.71 17.41
CA GLU A 530 -9.97 -20.63 16.58
C GLU A 530 -11.12 -19.90 17.28
N ALA A 531 -12.00 -20.63 17.96
CA ALA A 531 -13.06 -20.07 18.78
C ALA A 531 -12.52 -19.21 19.94
N VAL A 532 -11.45 -19.65 20.61
CA VAL A 532 -10.76 -18.87 21.65
C VAL A 532 -10.14 -17.60 21.07
N ALA A 533 -9.48 -17.68 19.90
CA ALA A 533 -8.91 -16.52 19.22
C ALA A 533 -10.00 -15.51 18.80
N ALA A 534 -11.10 -15.98 18.21
CA ALA A 534 -12.23 -15.14 17.83
C ALA A 534 -12.89 -14.47 19.04
N LYS A 535 -13.12 -15.22 20.13
CA LYS A 535 -13.73 -14.66 21.34
C LYS A 535 -12.81 -13.66 22.05
N GLY A 536 -11.49 -13.87 21.98
CA GLY A 536 -10.48 -12.91 22.43
C GLY A 536 -10.48 -11.59 21.65
N ALA A 537 -11.03 -11.56 20.43
CA ALA A 537 -11.21 -10.35 19.62
C ALA A 537 -12.62 -9.73 19.78
N GLY A 538 -13.44 -10.25 20.70
CA GLY A 538 -14.77 -9.72 21.03
C GLY A 538 -15.92 -10.30 20.21
N LEU A 539 -15.68 -11.20 19.25
CA LEU A 539 -16.73 -11.78 18.42
C LEU A 539 -17.71 -12.65 19.25
N GLU A 540 -18.92 -12.83 18.75
CA GLU A 540 -19.77 -13.94 19.18
C GLU A 540 -19.32 -15.24 18.49
N VAL A 541 -19.38 -16.37 19.20
CA VAL A 541 -18.75 -17.61 18.74
C VAL A 541 -19.61 -18.83 19.07
N ILE A 542 -19.82 -19.69 18.08
CA ILE A 542 -20.48 -20.99 18.20
C ILE A 542 -19.56 -22.09 17.67
N ILE A 543 -19.47 -23.21 18.40
CA ILE A 543 -18.77 -24.41 17.95
C ILE A 543 -19.70 -25.29 17.11
N SER A 544 -19.25 -25.71 15.92
CA SER A 544 -19.95 -26.67 15.06
C SER A 544 -19.62 -28.11 15.45
N LEU A 545 -20.64 -28.94 15.69
CA LEU A 545 -20.53 -30.36 16.01
C LEU A 545 -21.02 -31.22 14.84
N ARG A 546 -20.14 -31.46 13.87
CA ARG A 546 -20.43 -32.27 12.68
C ARG A 546 -19.85 -33.69 12.80
N PRO A 547 -20.35 -34.67 12.02
CA PRO A 547 -19.76 -36.01 11.96
C PRO A 547 -18.31 -35.96 11.46
N GLY A 548 -17.39 -36.57 12.21
CA GLY A 548 -15.96 -36.60 11.91
C GLY A 548 -15.11 -35.60 12.71
N ASN A 549 -15.72 -34.59 13.34
CA ASN A 549 -15.01 -33.59 14.14
C ASN A 549 -14.34 -34.22 15.38
N GLY A 550 -13.22 -33.63 15.81
CA GLY A 550 -12.49 -34.09 16.99
C GLY A 550 -13.27 -33.89 18.30
N PRO A 551 -12.94 -34.65 19.38
CA PRO A 551 -13.56 -34.47 20.68
C PRO A 551 -13.19 -33.11 21.28
N LEU A 552 -14.20 -32.39 21.79
CA LEU A 552 -13.98 -31.15 22.54
C LEU A 552 -13.54 -31.44 23.99
N PRO A 553 -12.73 -30.58 24.61
CA PRO A 553 -12.47 -30.62 26.05
C PRO A 553 -13.74 -30.40 26.89
N ASP A 554 -13.82 -31.05 28.05
CA ASP A 554 -14.88 -30.80 29.03
C ASP A 554 -14.92 -29.33 29.47
N ASN A 555 -16.12 -28.80 29.69
CA ASN A 555 -16.37 -27.43 30.17
C ASN A 555 -15.74 -26.31 29.31
N HIS A 556 -15.58 -26.52 28.00
CA HIS A 556 -14.99 -25.55 27.06
C HIS A 556 -15.69 -24.17 26.94
N GLY A 557 -16.86 -23.97 27.54
CA GLY A 557 -17.48 -22.65 27.73
C GLY A 557 -18.15 -21.98 26.52
N PHE A 558 -18.19 -22.63 25.35
CA PHE A 558 -18.82 -22.11 24.14
C PHE A 558 -20.21 -22.73 23.89
N LYS A 559 -21.14 -21.98 23.25
CA LYS A 559 -22.36 -22.59 22.69
C LYS A 559 -21.96 -23.56 21.56
N THR A 560 -22.59 -24.73 21.52
CA THR A 560 -22.47 -25.70 20.42
C THR A 560 -23.75 -25.73 19.59
N VAL A 561 -23.64 -26.13 18.32
CA VAL A 561 -24.76 -26.52 17.44
C VAL A 561 -24.37 -27.73 16.60
N ARG A 562 -25.35 -28.52 16.17
CA ARG A 562 -25.17 -29.68 15.25
C ARG A 562 -25.67 -29.37 13.84
N SER A 563 -26.57 -28.40 13.70
CA SER A 563 -27.12 -27.87 12.46
C SER A 563 -27.16 -26.34 12.50
N PHE A 564 -26.95 -25.69 11.35
CA PHE A 564 -27.13 -24.25 11.21
C PHE A 564 -28.61 -23.82 11.32
N ALA A 565 -29.57 -24.77 11.35
CA ALA A 565 -30.95 -24.49 11.70
C ALA A 565 -31.12 -24.00 13.17
N GLU A 566 -30.12 -24.21 14.03
CA GLU A 566 -30.07 -23.77 15.44
C GLU A 566 -29.56 -22.30 15.61
N ILE A 567 -29.49 -21.56 14.51
CA ILE A 567 -29.02 -20.16 14.35
C ILE A 567 -30.03 -19.37 13.50
#